data_AF-A0A4Y4D8S1-F1
#
_entry.id   AF-A0A4Y4D8S1-F1
#
_cell.length_a   1.000
_cell.length_b   1.000
_cell.length_c   1.000
_cell.angle_alpha   90.00
_cell.angle_beta   90.00
_cell.angle_gamma   90.00
#
_symmetry.space_group_name_H-M   'P 1'
#
loop_
_entity.id
_entity.type
_entity.pdbx_description
1 polymer ?
#
loop_
_entity_poly.entity_id
_entity_poly.type
_entity_poly.pdbx_seq_one_letter_code
_entity_poly.pdbx_strand_id
1 'polypeptide(L)'
;MILAFAVLLGVVIVWSVVAARVESLHVILPLTLILVGFVVGAESSTAIFEHLTDPRLERTVEVVLALLLFLDATEVRTIHRWDARVLLRLVLVGVPLSLFTATVLTGWLYPELRVALLFMIACVVVPTDMAPAASVVKDRRLPKRIRDLLNTESGYNDGVVAPFFLVSVAFLTGGVEGPEKGAEALADMLPAFAWAVGFGLLVGAGSAYLARIANRRGWTTTRWQAMGTLATPLLAYTLTIAVDGNGFVLMIQLVSMTVLLSAVVHGISAPLIARRLARGRGGERALPAPGAGHASTV
;
A
#
# COMPACT_ATOMS: atom_id res chain seq x y z
N MET A 1 1.28 -4.91 -30.07
CA MET A 1 1.79 -5.00 -28.68
C MET A 1 3.07 -4.21 -28.45
N ILE A 2 4.20 -4.53 -29.11
CA ILE A 2 5.47 -3.77 -28.97
C ILE A 2 5.27 -2.28 -29.28
N LEU A 3 4.49 -1.96 -30.32
CA LEU A 3 4.14 -0.58 -30.64
C LEU A 3 3.37 0.12 -29.52
N ALA A 4 2.39 -0.55 -28.89
CA ALA A 4 1.62 0.02 -27.78
C ALA A 4 2.51 0.29 -26.56
N PHE A 5 3.38 -0.65 -26.20
CA PHE A 5 4.38 -0.44 -25.14
C PHE A 5 5.37 0.67 -25.50
N ALA A 6 5.86 0.72 -26.74
CA ALA A 6 6.76 1.77 -27.21
C ALA A 6 6.10 3.15 -27.18
N VAL A 7 4.81 3.25 -27.54
CA VAL A 7 4.02 4.48 -27.43
C VAL A 7 3.85 4.89 -25.97
N LEU A 8 3.45 3.96 -25.08
CA LEU A 8 3.31 4.24 -23.64
C LEU A 8 4.64 4.71 -23.02
N LEU A 9 5.73 3.98 -23.25
CA LEU A 9 7.06 4.35 -22.77
C LEU A 9 7.53 5.67 -23.38
N GLY A 10 7.29 5.88 -24.67
CA GLY A 10 7.58 7.13 -25.36
C GLY A 10 6.84 8.31 -24.74
N VAL A 11 5.56 8.15 -24.41
CA VAL A 11 4.76 9.17 -23.71
C VAL A 11 5.33 9.48 -22.34
N VAL A 12 5.72 8.47 -21.56
CA VAL A 12 6.36 8.68 -20.25
C VAL A 12 7.70 9.40 -20.39
N ILE A 13 8.52 9.04 -21.39
CA ILE A 13 9.81 9.70 -21.66
C ILE A 13 9.57 11.16 -22.05
N VAL A 14 8.68 11.43 -23.01
CA VAL A 14 8.33 12.80 -23.43
C VAL A 14 7.83 13.59 -22.24
N TRP A 15 6.92 13.02 -21.44
CA TRP A 15 6.40 13.63 -20.23
C TRP A 15 7.51 14.01 -19.26
N SER A 16 8.50 13.14 -19.05
CA SER A 16 9.62 13.41 -18.14
C SER A 16 10.44 14.64 -18.55
N VAL A 17 10.51 14.95 -19.85
CA VAL A 17 11.21 16.11 -20.40
C VAL A 17 10.36 17.37 -20.30
N VAL A 18 9.05 17.27 -20.52
CA VAL A 18 8.15 18.44 -20.54
C VAL A 18 7.38 18.66 -19.24
N ALA A 19 7.63 17.86 -18.20
CA ALA A 19 6.83 17.81 -16.96
C ALA A 19 6.57 19.20 -16.36
N ALA A 20 7.61 20.03 -16.22
CA ALA A 20 7.46 21.38 -15.65
C ALA A 20 6.52 22.28 -16.45
N ARG A 21 6.50 22.14 -17.78
CA ARG A 21 5.61 22.92 -18.65
C ARG A 21 4.19 22.36 -18.62
N VAL A 22 4.04 21.04 -18.58
CA VAL A 22 2.72 20.39 -18.57
C VAL A 22 2.02 20.55 -17.21
N GLU A 23 2.78 20.50 -16.10
CA GLU A 23 2.28 20.82 -14.76
C GLU A 23 1.78 22.27 -14.68
N SER A 24 2.42 23.22 -15.37
CA SER A 24 1.94 24.61 -15.46
C SER A 24 0.59 24.75 -16.18
N LEU A 25 0.21 23.76 -17.00
CA LEU A 25 -1.06 23.69 -17.72
C LEU A 25 -2.13 22.88 -16.96
N HIS A 26 -1.84 22.44 -15.72
CA HIS A 26 -2.74 21.64 -14.88
C HIS A 26 -3.16 20.30 -15.51
N VAL A 27 -2.36 19.76 -16.45
CA VAL A 27 -2.61 18.44 -17.05
C VAL A 27 -1.93 17.37 -16.19
N ILE A 28 -2.70 16.36 -15.78
CA ILE A 28 -2.21 15.24 -14.98
C ILE A 28 -1.83 14.05 -15.87
N LEU A 29 -0.73 13.38 -15.52
CA LEU A 29 -0.20 12.23 -16.25
C LEU A 29 -1.21 11.07 -16.38
N PRO A 30 -1.97 10.67 -15.34
CA PRO A 30 -2.91 9.55 -15.44
C PRO A 30 -3.98 9.75 -16.52
N LEU A 31 -4.57 10.95 -16.62
CA LEU A 31 -5.55 11.25 -17.67
C LEU A 31 -4.94 11.19 -19.07
N THR A 32 -3.69 11.62 -19.21
CA THR A 32 -2.98 11.57 -20.50
C THR A 32 -2.72 10.11 -20.91
N LEU A 33 -2.31 9.26 -19.96
CA LEU A 33 -2.11 7.83 -20.22
C LEU A 33 -3.43 7.13 -20.57
N ILE A 34 -4.54 7.48 -19.92
CA ILE A 34 -5.88 6.96 -20.28
C ILE A 34 -6.24 7.37 -21.71
N LEU A 35 -6.05 8.64 -22.07
CA LEU A 35 -6.37 9.14 -23.42
C LEU A 35 -5.52 8.45 -24.50
N VAL A 36 -4.20 8.34 -24.26
CA VAL A 36 -3.29 7.63 -25.17
C VAL A 36 -3.68 6.16 -25.28
N GLY A 37 -3.96 5.50 -24.15
CA GLY A 37 -4.42 4.11 -24.11
C GLY A 37 -5.71 3.91 -24.89
N PHE A 38 -6.66 4.84 -24.79
CA PHE A 38 -7.90 4.83 -25.57
C PHE A 38 -7.64 4.92 -27.08
N VAL A 39 -6.80 5.87 -27.52
CA VAL A 39 -6.45 6.04 -28.95
C VAL A 39 -5.73 4.80 -29.48
N VAL A 40 -4.74 4.29 -28.75
CA VAL A 40 -4.00 3.08 -29.15
C VAL A 40 -4.89 1.84 -29.14
N GLY A 41 -5.80 1.73 -28.15
CA GLY A 41 -6.74 0.63 -28.01
C GLY A 41 -7.81 0.59 -29.09
N ALA A 42 -8.23 1.75 -29.61
CA ALA A 42 -9.21 1.85 -30.69
C ALA A 42 -8.73 1.22 -32.00
N GLU A 43 -7.42 1.29 -32.30
CA GLU A 43 -6.84 0.72 -33.52
C GLU A 43 -6.38 -0.75 -33.37
N SER A 44 -6.14 -1.24 -32.15
CA SER A 44 -5.44 -2.51 -31.87
C SER A 44 -6.21 -3.49 -30.96
N SER A 45 -7.53 -3.34 -30.85
CA SER A 45 -8.34 -3.94 -29.77
C SER A 45 -8.19 -5.46 -29.62
N THR A 46 -8.32 -6.25 -30.68
CA THR A 46 -8.36 -7.73 -30.59
C THR A 46 -7.06 -8.35 -30.08
N ALA A 47 -5.91 -7.93 -30.62
CA ALA A 47 -4.61 -8.47 -30.21
C ALA A 47 -4.21 -8.05 -28.78
N ILE A 48 -4.70 -6.91 -28.29
CA ILE A 48 -4.44 -6.46 -26.92
C ILE A 48 -5.28 -7.28 -25.92
N PHE A 49 -6.57 -7.50 -26.18
CA PHE A 49 -7.45 -8.24 -25.27
C PHE A 49 -7.05 -9.70 -25.07
N GLU A 50 -6.60 -10.40 -26.12
CA GLU A 50 -6.14 -11.79 -25.99
C GLU A 50 -4.93 -11.92 -25.05
N HIS A 51 -4.04 -10.94 -25.04
CA HIS A 51 -2.83 -10.95 -24.21
C HIS A 51 -3.07 -10.43 -22.79
N LEU A 52 -4.07 -9.55 -22.59
CA LEU A 52 -4.49 -9.11 -21.25
C LEU A 52 -4.99 -10.27 -20.37
N THR A 53 -5.41 -11.36 -20.99
CA THR A 53 -5.90 -12.58 -20.30
C THR A 53 -4.81 -13.66 -20.20
N ASP A 54 -3.56 -13.37 -20.58
CA ASP A 54 -2.44 -14.31 -20.45
C ASP A 54 -2.05 -14.46 -18.97
N PRO A 55 -2.10 -15.68 -18.39
CA PRO A 55 -1.69 -15.94 -17.00
C PRO A 55 -0.26 -15.50 -16.68
N ARG A 56 0.63 -15.41 -17.67
CA ARG A 56 2.01 -14.92 -17.47
C ARG A 56 2.05 -13.41 -17.26
N LEU A 57 1.22 -12.68 -18.00
CA LEU A 57 1.11 -11.23 -17.84
C LEU A 57 0.45 -10.92 -16.50
N GLU A 58 -0.61 -11.65 -16.15
CA GLU A 58 -1.27 -11.58 -14.85
C GLU A 58 -0.25 -11.72 -13.71
N ARG A 59 0.53 -12.81 -13.66
CA ARG A 59 1.59 -13.00 -12.65
C ARG A 59 2.63 -11.88 -12.62
N THR A 60 2.97 -11.32 -13.78
CA THR A 60 3.94 -10.22 -13.86
C THR A 60 3.36 -8.96 -13.23
N VAL A 61 2.11 -8.62 -13.56
CA VAL A 61 1.38 -7.48 -12.98
C VAL A 61 1.21 -7.66 -11.47
N GLU A 62 0.91 -8.88 -11.02
CA GLU A 62 0.79 -9.22 -9.59
C GLU A 62 2.08 -8.92 -8.82
N VAL A 63 3.23 -9.35 -9.33
CA VAL A 63 4.54 -9.08 -8.69
C VAL A 63 4.82 -7.58 -8.64
N VAL A 64 4.54 -6.86 -9.74
CA VAL A 64 4.73 -5.40 -9.80
C VAL A 64 3.80 -4.69 -8.81
N LEU A 65 2.51 -5.05 -8.78
CA LEU A 65 1.54 -4.48 -7.85
C LEU A 65 1.93 -4.76 -6.39
N ALA A 66 2.38 -5.98 -6.11
CA ALA A 66 2.85 -6.34 -4.77
C ALA A 66 4.06 -5.52 -4.32
N LEU A 67 5.00 -5.29 -5.22
CA LEU A 67 6.15 -4.44 -4.96
C LEU A 67 5.75 -2.98 -4.75
N LEU A 68 4.83 -2.46 -5.57
CA LEU A 68 4.32 -1.08 -5.47
C LEU A 68 3.58 -0.86 -4.16
N LEU A 69 2.62 -1.73 -3.81
CA LEU A 69 1.89 -1.64 -2.55
C LEU A 69 2.83 -1.76 -1.34
N PHE A 70 3.83 -2.64 -1.41
CA PHE A 70 4.85 -2.74 -0.37
C PHE A 70 5.69 -1.46 -0.25
N LEU A 71 6.12 -0.89 -1.37
CA LEU A 71 6.90 0.35 -1.38
C LEU A 71 6.08 1.49 -0.78
N ASP A 72 4.81 1.62 -1.17
CA ASP A 72 3.90 2.63 -0.65
C ASP A 72 3.68 2.46 0.87
N ALA A 73 3.57 1.21 1.34
CA ALA A 73 3.53 0.89 2.77
C ALA A 73 4.79 1.32 3.53
N THR A 74 5.96 1.31 2.89
CA THR A 74 7.21 1.79 3.51
C THR A 74 7.32 3.31 3.56
N GLU A 75 6.57 4.02 2.71
CA GLU A 75 6.52 5.49 2.73
C GLU A 75 5.64 6.05 3.86
N VAL A 76 4.79 5.23 4.48
CA VAL A 76 3.96 5.60 5.62
C VAL A 76 4.82 6.09 6.79
N ARG A 77 4.86 7.41 6.97
CA ARG A 77 5.66 8.07 8.00
C ARG A 77 5.02 7.97 9.38
N THR A 78 5.85 8.13 10.40
CA THR A 78 5.48 8.02 11.80
C THR A 78 4.52 9.13 12.21
N ILE A 79 3.26 8.75 12.41
CA ILE A 79 2.15 9.68 12.66
C ILE A 79 2.18 10.19 14.10
N HIS A 80 1.88 11.47 14.29
CA HIS A 80 1.69 12.04 15.62
C HIS A 80 0.44 11.42 16.29
N ARG A 81 0.49 11.15 17.60
CA ARG A 81 -0.56 10.36 18.31
C ARG A 81 -1.98 10.89 18.16
N TRP A 82 -2.12 12.21 18.03
CA TRP A 82 -3.40 12.86 17.82
C TRP A 82 -3.98 12.60 16.43
N ASP A 83 -3.13 12.53 15.42
CA ASP A 83 -3.50 12.21 14.04
C ASP A 83 -3.84 10.73 13.88
N ALA A 84 -3.23 9.85 14.67
CA ALA A 84 -3.56 8.42 14.68
C ALA A 84 -5.03 8.14 15.07
N ARG A 85 -5.65 8.96 15.93
CA ARG A 85 -7.08 8.79 16.27
C ARG A 85 -8.00 9.18 15.12
N VAL A 86 -7.65 10.23 14.39
CA VAL A 86 -8.40 10.68 13.22
C VAL A 86 -8.29 9.64 12.12
N LEU A 87 -7.07 9.18 11.83
CA LEU A 87 -6.81 8.13 10.87
C LEU A 87 -7.54 6.83 11.24
N LEU A 88 -7.51 6.43 12.51
CA LEU A 88 -8.23 5.22 12.96
C LEU A 88 -9.75 5.35 12.75
N ARG A 89 -10.34 6.53 12.98
CA ARG A 89 -11.76 6.76 12.69
C ARG A 89 -12.05 6.75 11.19
N LEU A 90 -11.20 7.36 10.38
CA LEU A 90 -11.34 7.34 8.92
C LEU A 90 -11.26 5.91 8.39
N VAL A 91 -10.31 5.11 8.88
CA VAL A 91 -10.12 3.73 8.44
C VAL A 91 -11.18 2.77 8.99
N LEU A 92 -11.54 2.86 10.27
CA LEU A 92 -12.49 1.92 10.88
C LEU A 92 -13.97 2.30 10.71
N VAL A 93 -14.26 3.57 10.43
CA VAL A 93 -15.63 4.08 10.29
C VAL A 93 -15.85 4.65 8.90
N GLY A 94 -14.96 5.54 8.45
CA GLY A 94 -15.07 6.19 7.14
C GLY A 94 -15.06 5.20 5.98
N VAL A 95 -14.02 4.37 5.88
CA VAL A 95 -13.88 3.39 4.78
C VAL A 95 -15.06 2.39 4.74
N PRO A 96 -15.45 1.72 5.86
CA PRO A 96 -16.61 0.83 5.84
C PRO A 96 -17.92 1.52 5.48
N LEU A 97 -18.15 2.74 5.99
CA LEU A 97 -19.34 3.51 5.67
C LEU A 97 -19.37 3.91 4.18
N SER A 98 -18.22 4.33 3.63
CA SER A 98 -18.07 4.66 2.21
C SER A 98 -18.29 3.44 1.32
N LEU A 99 -17.70 2.28 1.67
CA LEU A 99 -17.92 1.02 0.96
C LEU A 99 -19.39 0.59 0.99
N PHE A 100 -20.03 0.67 2.16
CA PHE A 100 -21.45 0.37 2.30
C PHE A 100 -22.30 1.29 1.43
N THR A 101 -22.06 2.60 1.52
CA THR A 101 -22.81 3.61 0.75
C THR A 101 -22.63 3.40 -0.75
N ALA A 102 -21.40 3.19 -1.21
CA ALA A 102 -21.11 2.93 -2.63
C ALA A 102 -21.78 1.63 -3.11
N THR A 103 -21.79 0.58 -2.28
CA THR A 103 -22.45 -0.70 -2.61
C THR A 103 -23.97 -0.51 -2.75
N VAL A 104 -24.59 0.21 -1.82
CA VAL A 104 -26.04 0.51 -1.86
C VAL A 104 -26.39 1.37 -3.07
N LEU A 105 -25.61 2.41 -3.35
CA LEU A 105 -25.82 3.28 -4.52
C LEU A 105 -25.65 2.50 -5.84
N THR A 106 -24.64 1.65 -5.93
CA THR A 106 -24.41 0.82 -7.11
C THR A 106 -25.55 -0.19 -7.29
N GLY A 107 -26.04 -0.79 -6.20
CA GLY A 107 -27.19 -1.70 -6.23
C GLY A 107 -28.50 -1.01 -6.60
N TRP A 108 -28.68 0.25 -6.20
CA TRP A 108 -29.82 1.05 -6.64
C TRP A 108 -29.77 1.36 -8.14
N LEU A 109 -28.58 1.62 -8.69
CA LEU A 109 -28.39 1.89 -10.13
C LEU A 109 -28.42 0.60 -10.98
N TYR A 110 -27.94 -0.52 -10.43
CA TYR A 110 -27.82 -1.81 -11.12
C TYR A 110 -28.39 -2.97 -10.26
N PRO A 111 -29.73 -3.05 -10.13
CA PRO A 111 -30.38 -4.04 -9.24
C PRO A 111 -30.21 -5.49 -9.69
N GLU A 112 -29.83 -5.73 -10.94
CA GLU A 112 -29.65 -7.07 -11.51
C GLU A 112 -28.31 -7.72 -11.14
N LEU A 113 -27.35 -6.95 -10.60
CA LEU A 113 -26.02 -7.46 -10.29
C LEU A 113 -25.97 -8.16 -8.93
N ARG A 114 -25.14 -9.20 -8.84
CA ARG A 114 -24.86 -9.90 -7.57
C ARG A 114 -24.25 -8.94 -6.55
N VAL A 115 -24.63 -9.05 -5.28
CA VAL A 115 -24.10 -8.22 -4.18
C VAL A 115 -22.57 -8.25 -4.10
N ALA A 116 -21.95 -9.40 -4.37
CA ALA A 116 -20.50 -9.52 -4.41
C ALA A 116 -19.86 -8.64 -5.51
N LEU A 117 -20.51 -8.52 -6.67
CA LEU A 117 -20.04 -7.65 -7.76
C LEU A 117 -20.24 -6.17 -7.42
N LEU A 118 -21.37 -5.83 -6.78
CA LEU A 118 -21.62 -4.46 -6.30
C LEU A 118 -20.56 -4.03 -5.27
N PHE A 119 -20.25 -4.90 -4.31
CA PHE A 119 -19.23 -4.65 -3.29
C PHE A 119 -17.81 -4.63 -3.90
N MET A 120 -17.53 -5.46 -4.90
CA MET A 120 -16.27 -5.41 -5.66
C MET A 120 -16.10 -4.04 -6.34
N ILE A 121 -17.15 -3.52 -7.00
CA ILE A 121 -17.13 -2.19 -7.63
C ILE A 121 -16.89 -1.11 -6.57
N ALA A 122 -17.56 -1.19 -5.42
CA ALA A 122 -17.31 -0.27 -4.30
C ALA A 122 -15.85 -0.30 -3.84
N CYS A 123 -15.24 -1.49 -3.76
CA CYS A 123 -13.82 -1.65 -3.42
C CYS A 123 -12.86 -1.07 -4.46
N VAL A 124 -13.28 -0.86 -5.71
CA VAL A 124 -12.47 -0.20 -6.74
C VAL A 124 -12.65 1.33 -6.71
N VAL A 125 -13.85 1.81 -6.42
CA VAL A 125 -14.20 3.23 -6.53
C VAL A 125 -13.90 4.03 -5.26
N VAL A 126 -14.01 3.40 -4.08
CA VAL A 126 -13.86 4.08 -2.79
C VAL A 126 -12.40 4.37 -2.41
N PRO A 127 -11.42 3.48 -2.67
CA PRO A 127 -10.02 3.80 -2.42
C PRO A 127 -9.59 5.08 -3.15
N THR A 128 -8.94 5.96 -2.41
CA THR A 128 -8.47 7.25 -2.95
C THR A 128 -6.97 7.21 -3.08
N ASP A 129 -6.48 7.28 -4.32
CA ASP A 129 -5.06 7.40 -4.63
C ASP A 129 -4.65 8.88 -4.71
N MET A 130 -3.64 9.27 -3.93
CA MET A 130 -3.08 10.62 -3.94
C MET A 130 -1.97 10.80 -4.99
N ALA A 131 -1.51 9.75 -5.68
CA ALA A 131 -0.49 9.84 -6.72
C ALA A 131 -0.90 10.76 -7.89
N PRO A 132 -2.16 10.74 -8.40
CA PRO A 132 -2.62 11.72 -9.39
C PRO A 132 -2.65 13.16 -8.85
N ALA A 133 -2.85 13.30 -7.53
CA ALA A 133 -2.90 14.58 -6.82
C ALA A 133 -1.57 14.93 -6.13
N ALA A 134 -0.44 14.37 -6.58
CA ALA A 134 0.86 14.56 -5.94
C ALA A 134 1.29 16.04 -5.83
N SER A 135 0.79 16.92 -6.71
CA SER A 135 1.01 18.37 -6.64
C SER A 135 0.39 18.99 -5.38
N VAL A 136 -0.79 18.52 -4.95
CA VAL A 136 -1.47 18.94 -3.72
C VAL A 136 -0.65 18.49 -2.51
N VAL A 137 -0.24 17.22 -2.49
CA VAL A 137 0.58 16.67 -1.40
C VAL A 137 1.96 17.33 -1.33
N LYS A 138 2.50 17.83 -2.44
CA LYS A 138 3.80 18.53 -2.46
C LYS A 138 3.68 20.04 -2.20
N ASP A 139 2.48 20.60 -2.24
CA ASP A 139 2.26 22.04 -2.05
C ASP A 139 2.68 22.50 -0.65
N ARG A 140 3.62 23.46 -0.60
CA ARG A 140 4.12 24.03 0.65
C ARG A 140 3.14 24.97 1.33
N ARG A 141 2.08 25.41 0.64
CA ARG A 141 0.97 26.19 1.24
C ARG A 141 0.17 25.33 2.23
N LEU A 142 0.15 24.01 2.04
CA LEU A 142 -0.49 23.09 2.97
C LEU A 142 0.45 22.78 4.16
N PRO A 143 -0.06 22.88 5.40
CA PRO A 143 0.67 22.45 6.60
C PRO A 143 1.21 21.03 6.41
N LYS A 144 2.47 20.80 6.80
CA LYS A 144 3.13 19.48 6.69
C LYS A 144 2.27 18.36 7.32
N ARG A 145 1.59 18.67 8.42
CA ARG A 145 0.66 17.75 9.08
C ARG A 145 -0.47 17.25 8.18
N ILE A 146 -1.08 18.13 7.39
CA ILE A 146 -2.19 17.75 6.49
C ILE A 146 -1.65 16.90 5.34
N ARG A 147 -0.49 17.26 4.78
CA ARG A 147 0.15 16.48 3.71
C ARG A 147 0.55 15.08 4.16
N ASP A 148 1.16 14.98 5.34
CA ASP A 148 1.53 13.69 5.93
C ASP A 148 0.28 12.85 6.23
N LEU A 149 -0.82 13.48 6.69
CA LEU A 149 -2.09 12.80 6.96
C LEU A 149 -2.76 12.28 5.68
N LEU A 150 -2.82 13.08 4.62
CA LEU A 150 -3.40 12.69 3.32
C LEU A 150 -2.64 11.53 2.67
N ASN A 151 -1.30 11.57 2.67
CA ASN A 151 -0.49 10.45 2.18
C ASN A 151 -0.70 9.18 2.99
N THR A 152 -0.80 9.34 4.32
CA THR A 152 -1.02 8.19 5.19
C THR A 152 -2.41 7.61 5.01
N GLU A 153 -3.44 8.44 4.83
CA GLU A 153 -4.80 8.00 4.54
C GLU A 153 -4.88 7.19 3.25
N SER A 154 -4.26 7.69 2.16
CA SER A 154 -4.17 7.00 0.87
C SER A 154 -3.60 5.58 1.02
N GLY A 155 -2.40 5.46 1.64
CA GLY A 155 -1.74 4.16 1.78
C GLY A 155 -2.47 3.19 2.74
N TYR A 156 -3.14 3.70 3.78
CA TYR A 156 -3.97 2.85 4.64
C TYR A 156 -5.23 2.37 3.92
N ASN A 157 -5.85 3.22 3.09
CA ASN A 157 -7.05 2.86 2.33
C ASN A 157 -6.75 1.72 1.35
N ASP A 158 -5.66 1.82 0.60
CA ASP A 158 -5.22 0.78 -0.35
C ASP A 158 -4.92 -0.54 0.35
N GLY A 159 -4.23 -0.48 1.50
CA GLY A 159 -3.96 -1.67 2.30
C GLY A 159 -5.23 -2.33 2.87
N VAL A 160 -6.17 -1.53 3.38
CA VAL A 160 -7.38 -2.03 4.06
C VAL A 160 -8.41 -2.58 3.09
N VAL A 161 -8.59 -1.96 1.92
CA VAL A 161 -9.65 -2.33 0.97
C VAL A 161 -9.27 -3.55 0.13
N ALA A 162 -8.00 -3.75 -0.17
CA ALA A 162 -7.55 -4.86 -1.02
C ALA A 162 -8.04 -6.26 -0.55
N PRO A 163 -7.99 -6.64 0.74
CA PRO A 163 -8.57 -7.90 1.21
C PRO A 163 -10.07 -8.05 0.91
N PHE A 164 -10.85 -6.98 1.04
CA PHE A 164 -12.29 -7.01 0.77
C PHE A 164 -12.60 -7.16 -0.72
N PHE A 165 -11.81 -6.51 -1.58
CA PHE A 165 -11.89 -6.71 -3.03
C PHE A 165 -11.68 -8.18 -3.40
N LEU A 166 -10.66 -8.82 -2.83
CA LEU A 166 -10.35 -10.23 -3.13
C LEU A 166 -11.40 -11.21 -2.65
N VAL A 167 -11.92 -10.98 -1.44
CA VAL A 167 -13.03 -11.77 -0.92
C VAL A 167 -14.20 -11.70 -1.91
N SER A 168 -14.49 -10.51 -2.43
CA SER A 168 -15.52 -10.32 -3.47
C SER A 168 -15.24 -11.10 -4.74
N VAL A 169 -14.00 -11.08 -5.25
CA VAL A 169 -13.58 -11.86 -6.42
C VAL A 169 -13.75 -13.35 -6.17
N ALA A 170 -13.32 -13.85 -5.01
CA ALA A 170 -13.45 -15.26 -4.65
C ALA A 170 -14.92 -15.71 -4.51
N PHE A 171 -15.81 -14.85 -4.01
CA PHE A 171 -17.26 -15.11 -4.01
C PHE A 171 -17.86 -15.16 -5.42
N LEU A 172 -17.32 -14.36 -6.35
CA LEU A 172 -17.78 -14.34 -7.74
C LEU A 172 -17.31 -15.59 -8.50
N THR A 173 -16.06 -16.01 -8.33
CA THR A 173 -15.47 -17.16 -9.02
C THR A 173 -15.82 -18.50 -8.38
N GLY A 174 -16.06 -18.55 -7.07
CA GLY A 174 -16.38 -19.76 -6.31
C GLY A 174 -17.81 -20.28 -6.45
N GLY A 175 -18.65 -19.68 -7.32
CA GLY A 175 -20.01 -20.18 -7.58
C GLY A 175 -20.96 -20.15 -6.37
N VAL A 176 -20.68 -19.30 -5.38
CA VAL A 176 -21.47 -19.20 -4.15
C VAL A 176 -22.82 -18.52 -4.44
N GLU A 177 -23.85 -19.31 -4.69
CA GLU A 177 -25.24 -18.85 -4.84
C GLU A 177 -26.01 -19.07 -3.53
N GLY A 178 -26.38 -17.97 -2.87
CA GLY A 178 -27.24 -17.96 -1.68
C GLY A 178 -26.56 -17.47 -0.39
N PRO A 179 -27.31 -16.84 0.54
CA PRO A 179 -26.78 -16.29 1.79
C PRO A 179 -26.23 -17.36 2.76
N GLU A 180 -26.77 -18.58 2.74
CA GLU A 180 -26.32 -19.69 3.60
C GLU A 180 -24.93 -20.20 3.19
N LYS A 181 -24.69 -20.38 1.89
CA LYS A 181 -23.35 -20.71 1.36
C LYS A 181 -22.37 -19.56 1.49
N GLY A 182 -22.88 -18.32 1.60
CA GLY A 182 -22.09 -17.12 1.84
C GLY A 182 -21.36 -17.15 3.20
N ALA A 183 -22.06 -17.57 4.25
CA ALA A 183 -21.50 -17.69 5.59
C ALA A 183 -20.49 -18.83 5.70
N GLU A 184 -20.77 -19.97 5.06
CA GLU A 184 -19.85 -21.12 5.00
C GLU A 184 -18.57 -20.77 4.22
N ALA A 185 -18.68 -20.13 3.06
CA ALA A 185 -17.51 -19.67 2.30
C ALA A 185 -16.70 -18.60 3.06
N LEU A 186 -17.34 -17.74 3.84
CA LEU A 186 -16.63 -16.79 4.71
C LEU A 186 -15.90 -17.50 5.85
N ALA A 187 -16.50 -18.54 6.42
CA ALA A 187 -15.88 -19.38 7.45
C ALA A 187 -14.68 -20.17 6.89
N ASP A 188 -14.77 -20.67 5.66
CA ASP A 188 -13.67 -21.36 4.98
C ASP A 188 -12.53 -20.42 4.55
N MET A 189 -12.84 -19.16 4.26
CA MET A 189 -11.83 -18.14 3.96
C MET A 189 -11.09 -17.63 5.20
N LEU A 190 -11.68 -17.75 6.39
CA LEU A 190 -11.12 -17.20 7.63
C LEU A 190 -9.78 -17.87 8.02
N PRO A 191 -9.61 -19.20 7.95
CA PRO A 191 -8.32 -19.86 8.11
C PRO A 191 -7.28 -19.43 7.07
N ALA A 192 -7.66 -19.34 5.79
CA ALA A 192 -6.75 -18.91 4.72
C ALA A 192 -6.26 -17.48 4.93
N PHE A 193 -7.18 -16.58 5.30
CA PHE A 193 -6.86 -15.21 5.67
C PHE A 193 -5.93 -15.16 6.89
N ALA A 194 -6.28 -15.86 7.98
CA ALA A 194 -5.46 -15.93 9.19
C ALA A 194 -4.05 -16.47 8.91
N TRP A 195 -3.95 -17.47 8.03
CA TRP A 195 -2.68 -18.04 7.60
C TRP A 195 -1.86 -17.04 6.79
N ALA A 196 -2.48 -16.33 5.84
CA ALA A 196 -1.82 -15.27 5.08
C ALA A 196 -1.31 -14.13 5.99
N VAL A 197 -2.10 -13.71 6.98
CA VAL A 197 -1.69 -12.72 7.99
C VAL A 197 -0.47 -13.23 8.78
N GLY A 198 -0.57 -14.44 9.31
CA GLY A 198 0.47 -15.03 10.16
C GLY A 198 1.78 -15.22 9.40
N PHE A 199 1.70 -15.70 8.16
CA PHE A 199 2.86 -15.92 7.31
C PHE A 199 3.50 -14.60 6.85
N GLY A 200 2.71 -13.62 6.42
CA GLY A 200 3.20 -12.29 6.08
C GLY A 200 3.89 -11.60 7.28
N LEU A 201 3.32 -11.73 8.48
CA LEU A 201 3.91 -11.27 9.73
C LEU A 201 5.25 -11.97 10.02
N LEU A 202 5.31 -13.28 9.85
CA LEU A 202 6.52 -14.05 10.10
C LEU A 202 7.65 -13.60 9.17
N VAL A 203 7.41 -13.49 7.87
CA VAL A 203 8.42 -13.07 6.88
C VAL A 203 8.81 -11.61 7.08
N GLY A 204 7.83 -10.71 7.18
CA GLY A 204 8.09 -9.27 7.34
C GLY A 204 8.79 -8.94 8.66
N ALA A 205 8.31 -9.46 9.80
CA ALA A 205 8.93 -9.24 11.10
C ALA A 205 10.29 -9.93 11.21
N GLY A 206 10.44 -11.12 10.61
CA GLY A 206 11.70 -11.85 10.52
C GLY A 206 12.77 -11.03 9.77
N SER A 207 12.46 -10.57 8.56
CA SER A 207 13.34 -9.70 7.76
C SER A 207 13.70 -8.41 8.51
N ALA A 208 12.71 -7.75 9.13
CA ALA A 208 12.95 -6.54 9.92
C ALA A 208 13.79 -6.80 11.18
N TYR A 209 13.64 -7.97 11.83
CA TYR A 209 14.43 -8.37 12.99
C TYR A 209 15.89 -8.62 12.61
N LEU A 210 16.14 -9.35 11.53
CA LEU A 210 17.47 -9.61 10.99
C LEU A 210 18.17 -8.30 10.56
N ALA A 211 17.45 -7.42 9.84
CA ALA A 211 17.96 -6.11 9.45
C ALA A 211 18.34 -5.26 10.68
N ARG A 212 17.55 -5.31 11.76
CA ARG A 212 17.87 -4.63 13.02
C ARG A 212 19.12 -5.17 13.70
N ILE A 213 19.31 -6.48 13.73
CA ILE A 213 20.53 -7.09 14.28
C ILE A 213 21.74 -6.66 13.45
N ALA A 214 21.66 -6.79 12.12
CA ALA A 214 22.74 -6.41 11.22
C ALA A 214 23.10 -4.94 11.40
N ASN A 215 22.12 -4.04 11.50
CA ASN A 215 22.36 -2.62 11.72
C ASN A 215 23.02 -2.34 13.08
N ARG A 216 22.55 -2.98 14.16
CA ARG A 216 23.13 -2.82 15.51
C ARG A 216 24.56 -3.33 15.61
N ARG A 217 24.90 -4.37 14.86
CA ARG A 217 26.25 -4.95 14.81
C ARG A 217 27.16 -4.27 13.78
N GLY A 218 26.67 -3.28 13.04
CA GLY A 218 27.44 -2.61 11.98
C GLY A 218 27.72 -3.48 10.76
N TRP A 219 26.92 -4.53 10.51
CA TRP A 219 27.12 -5.50 9.44
C TRP A 219 26.56 -5.05 8.08
N THR A 220 25.86 -3.93 8.01
CA THR A 220 25.15 -3.49 6.80
C THR A 220 25.27 -1.99 6.59
N THR A 221 25.01 -1.55 5.35
CA THR A 221 24.97 -0.13 4.97
C THR A 221 23.57 0.24 4.49
N THR A 222 23.27 1.54 4.39
CA THR A 222 21.96 2.04 3.93
C THR A 222 21.54 1.47 2.57
N ARG A 223 22.49 1.30 1.64
CA ARG A 223 22.22 0.72 0.31
C ARG A 223 21.78 -0.74 0.40
N TRP A 224 22.46 -1.55 1.20
CA TRP A 224 22.13 -2.97 1.37
C TRP A 224 20.85 -3.18 2.19
N GLN A 225 20.54 -2.26 3.11
CA GLN A 225 19.25 -2.22 3.79
C GLN A 225 18.11 -1.98 2.81
N ALA A 226 18.24 -1.01 1.89
CA ALA A 226 17.24 -0.74 0.87
C ALA A 226 17.00 -1.98 -0.04
N MET A 227 18.08 -2.65 -0.46
CA MET A 227 17.96 -3.91 -1.22
C MET A 227 17.27 -5.02 -0.42
N GLY A 228 17.59 -5.18 0.87
CA GLY A 228 16.92 -6.15 1.75
C GLY A 228 15.43 -5.86 1.95
N THR A 229 15.07 -4.58 2.04
CA THR A 229 13.67 -4.13 2.11
C THR A 229 12.91 -4.51 0.83
N LEU A 230 13.47 -4.24 -0.36
CA LEU A 230 12.86 -4.63 -1.64
C LEU A 230 12.81 -6.14 -1.87
N ALA A 231 13.77 -6.89 -1.33
CA ALA A 231 13.79 -8.36 -1.44
C ALA A 231 12.73 -9.04 -0.56
N THR A 232 12.26 -8.37 0.51
CA THR A 232 11.28 -8.94 1.45
C THR A 232 9.93 -9.31 0.80
N PRO A 233 9.26 -8.43 0.04
CA PRO A 233 8.00 -8.80 -0.64
C PRO A 233 8.21 -9.90 -1.70
N LEU A 234 9.36 -9.91 -2.40
CA LEU A 234 9.69 -10.95 -3.37
C LEU A 234 9.92 -12.31 -2.69
N LEU A 235 10.57 -12.33 -1.53
CA LEU A 235 10.74 -13.53 -0.72
C LEU A 235 9.39 -14.05 -0.21
N ALA A 236 8.53 -13.15 0.29
CA ALA A 236 7.19 -13.51 0.72
C ALA A 236 6.37 -14.12 -0.42
N TYR A 237 6.42 -13.51 -1.61
CA TYR A 237 5.78 -14.00 -2.84
C TYR A 237 6.25 -15.41 -3.20
N THR A 238 7.57 -15.60 -3.32
CA THR A 238 8.16 -16.89 -3.73
C THR A 238 7.87 -18.02 -2.74
N LEU A 239 7.92 -17.74 -1.43
CA LEU A 239 7.58 -18.74 -0.42
C LEU A 239 6.09 -19.09 -0.42
N THR A 240 5.20 -18.14 -0.74
CA THR A 240 3.75 -18.40 -0.81
C THR A 240 3.43 -19.36 -1.96
N ILE A 241 4.05 -19.16 -3.13
CA ILE A 241 3.92 -20.09 -4.26
C ILE A 241 4.38 -21.50 -3.89
N ALA A 242 5.48 -21.61 -3.13
CA ALA A 242 6.03 -22.89 -2.71
C ALA A 242 5.13 -23.67 -1.73
N VAL A 243 4.30 -22.97 -0.94
CA VAL A 243 3.42 -23.59 0.05
C VAL A 243 2.06 -24.00 -0.53
N ASP A 244 1.49 -23.21 -1.44
CA ASP A 244 0.06 -23.35 -1.81
C ASP A 244 -0.19 -23.95 -3.21
N GLY A 245 0.82 -23.97 -4.09
CA GLY A 245 0.75 -24.60 -5.42
C GLY A 245 -0.21 -23.96 -6.44
N ASN A 246 -1.27 -23.25 -6.01
CA ASN A 246 -2.32 -22.67 -6.87
C ASN A 246 -2.45 -21.13 -6.78
N GLY A 247 -1.60 -20.47 -5.98
CA GLY A 247 -1.06 -19.13 -6.23
C GLY A 247 -1.97 -17.89 -6.16
N PHE A 248 -3.28 -17.97 -6.36
CA PHE A 248 -4.09 -16.76 -6.58
C PHE A 248 -4.63 -16.12 -5.29
N VAL A 249 -5.20 -16.94 -4.39
CA VAL A 249 -5.91 -16.43 -3.20
C VAL A 249 -4.96 -16.03 -2.09
N LEU A 250 -3.96 -16.87 -1.77
CA LEU A 250 -3.01 -16.57 -0.70
C LEU A 250 -2.07 -15.41 -1.04
N MET A 251 -1.74 -15.18 -2.31
CA MET A 251 -0.74 -14.19 -2.72
C MET A 251 -1.17 -12.74 -2.49
N ILE A 252 -2.37 -12.35 -2.96
CA ILE A 252 -2.83 -10.96 -2.78
C ILE A 252 -3.25 -10.72 -1.31
N GLN A 253 -3.75 -11.75 -0.62
CA GLN A 253 -3.99 -11.71 0.83
C GLN A 253 -2.69 -11.49 1.61
N LEU A 254 -1.58 -12.13 1.22
CA LEU A 254 -0.29 -12.00 1.90
C LEU A 254 0.32 -10.61 1.73
N VAL A 255 0.25 -10.07 0.51
CA VAL A 255 0.81 -8.76 0.12
C VAL A 255 0.03 -7.63 0.78
N SER A 256 -1.30 -7.67 0.71
CA SER A 256 -2.17 -6.70 1.38
C SER A 256 -1.98 -6.75 2.90
N MET A 257 -1.76 -7.95 3.47
CA MET A 257 -1.47 -8.13 4.89
C MET A 257 -0.05 -7.70 5.28
N THR A 258 0.97 -7.91 4.45
CA THR A 258 2.33 -7.40 4.73
C THR A 258 2.37 -5.88 4.67
N VAL A 259 1.57 -5.27 3.80
CA VAL A 259 1.38 -3.81 3.69
C VAL A 259 0.66 -3.25 4.91
N LEU A 260 -0.51 -3.82 5.26
CA LEU A 260 -1.25 -3.46 6.48
C LEU A 260 -0.41 -3.65 7.73
N LEU A 261 0.33 -4.74 7.81
CA LEU A 261 1.11 -5.07 8.97
C LEU A 261 2.45 -4.32 9.01
N SER A 262 3.03 -3.92 7.88
CA SER A 262 4.16 -2.98 7.84
C SER A 262 3.73 -1.59 8.29
N ALA A 263 2.54 -1.11 7.87
CA ALA A 263 1.96 0.15 8.33
C ALA A 263 1.59 0.11 9.82
N VAL A 264 1.03 -0.98 10.32
CA VAL A 264 0.75 -1.22 11.75
C VAL A 264 2.05 -1.36 12.55
N VAL A 265 3.03 -2.12 12.06
CA VAL A 265 4.31 -2.32 12.75
C VAL A 265 5.11 -1.03 12.74
N HIS A 266 5.23 -0.27 11.66
CA HIS A 266 5.92 1.03 11.67
C HIS A 266 5.15 2.11 12.44
N GLY A 267 3.83 2.19 12.27
CA GLY A 267 2.96 3.13 12.99
C GLY A 267 2.91 2.89 14.51
N ILE A 268 2.95 1.64 14.97
CA ILE A 268 2.96 1.28 16.40
C ILE A 268 4.38 1.22 16.97
N SER A 269 5.38 0.75 16.22
CA SER A 269 6.74 0.55 16.75
C SER A 269 7.57 1.83 16.78
N ALA A 270 7.33 2.81 15.92
CA ALA A 270 8.03 4.09 15.98
C ALA A 270 7.87 4.85 17.31
N PRO A 271 6.66 5.02 17.88
CA PRO A 271 6.51 5.64 19.19
C PRO A 271 7.02 4.76 20.34
N LEU A 272 7.03 3.43 20.21
CA LEU A 272 7.55 2.52 21.24
C LEU A 272 9.10 2.48 21.27
N ILE A 273 9.73 2.55 20.11
CA ILE A 273 11.20 2.59 19.95
C ILE A 273 11.74 3.96 20.36
N ALA A 274 11.09 5.05 19.95
CA ALA A 274 11.43 6.41 20.39
C ALA A 274 11.39 6.53 21.93
N ARG A 275 10.42 5.88 22.59
CA ARG A 275 10.31 5.82 24.06
C ARG A 275 11.41 5.00 24.73
N ARG A 276 11.84 3.89 24.14
CA ARG A 276 12.94 3.07 24.69
C ARG A 276 14.30 3.75 24.51
N LEU A 277 14.52 4.44 23.39
CA LEU A 277 15.75 5.19 23.14
C LEU A 277 15.81 6.48 23.97
N ALA A 278 14.70 7.18 24.17
CA ALA A 278 14.63 8.35 25.04
C ALA A 278 14.83 8.00 26.53
N ARG A 279 14.30 6.85 27.00
CA ARG A 279 14.55 6.37 28.36
C ARG A 279 15.98 5.86 28.57
N GLY A 280 16.63 5.33 27.54
CA GLY A 280 18.05 4.93 27.60
C GLY A 280 19.03 6.10 27.67
N ARG A 281 18.68 7.26 27.09
CA ARG A 281 19.51 8.48 27.12
C ARG A 281 19.26 9.39 28.32
N GLY A 282 18.15 9.23 29.04
CA GLY A 282 17.85 9.99 30.25
C GLY A 282 18.62 9.55 31.50
N GLY A 283 19.41 8.47 31.42
CA GLY A 283 20.19 7.93 32.55
C GLY A 283 21.70 8.25 32.50
N GLU A 284 22.23 8.76 31.38
CA GLU A 284 23.65 9.08 31.26
C GLU A 284 23.89 10.60 31.29
N ARG A 285 24.22 11.07 32.50
CA ARG A 285 25.09 12.21 32.83
C ARG A 285 24.61 13.62 32.47
N ALA A 286 23.96 14.25 33.46
CA ALA A 286 24.30 15.64 33.78
C ALA A 286 25.70 15.63 34.43
N LEU A 287 26.73 16.00 33.67
CA LEU A 287 28.05 16.31 34.23
C LEU A 287 27.94 17.60 35.06
N PRO A 288 28.46 17.66 36.30
CA PRO A 288 28.47 18.88 37.07
C PRO A 288 29.43 19.89 36.42
N ALA A 289 28.98 21.13 36.28
CA ALA A 289 29.80 22.23 35.78
C ALA A 289 31.04 22.40 36.69
N PRO A 290 32.25 22.52 36.12
CA PRO A 290 33.45 22.73 36.93
C PRO A 290 33.40 24.13 37.55
N GLY A 291 33.55 24.19 38.87
CA GLY A 291 33.67 25.43 39.61
C GLY A 291 34.91 26.22 39.17
N ALA A 292 34.71 27.51 38.92
CA ALA A 292 35.78 28.49 38.89
C ALA A 292 35.57 29.44 40.06
N GLY A 293 36.33 29.24 41.13
CA GLY A 293 36.50 30.20 42.20
C GLY A 293 37.57 31.23 41.85
N HIS A 294 37.28 32.48 42.24
CA HIS A 294 38.20 33.56 42.63
C HIS A 294 39.17 34.15 41.57
N ALA A 295 38.90 35.41 41.23
CA ALA A 295 39.93 36.45 41.16
C ALA A 295 39.32 37.82 41.50
N SER A 296 40.01 38.53 42.38
CA SER A 296 39.75 39.88 42.88
C SER A 296 39.88 40.96 41.80
N THR A 297 39.25 42.12 42.01
CA THR A 297 39.93 43.44 42.12
C THR A 297 38.91 44.58 42.27
N VAL A 298 39.16 45.39 43.32
CA VAL A 298 38.82 46.82 43.58
C VAL A 298 37.40 47.31 43.34
#